data_AF-A0A1B1AMF4-F1
#
_entry.id   AF-A0A1B1AMF4-F1
#
_cell.length_a   1.000
_cell.length_b   1.000
_cell.length_c   1.000
_cell.angle_alpha   90.00
_cell.angle_beta   90.00
_cell.angle_gamma   90.00
#
_symmetry.space_group_name_H-M   'P 1'
#
loop_
_entity.id
_entity.type
_entity.pdbx_description
1 polymer ?
#
loop_
_entity_poly.entity_id
_entity_poly.type
_entity_poly.pdbx_seq_one_letter_code
_entity_poly.pdbx_strand_id
1 'polypeptide(L)'
;MRYGIVAILAAFTLAACATSPEAPSGAPTLVIAPGAPAPAQSRFYADCISQAAGANSYDREANVLRFHCTGAVAQRFFEGLANWSTQIGSQYEAEGVMWRFTSTIRENPSFVDFCRRTTAQAYDCTIVLNVGAFLTE
;
A
#
# COMPACT_ATOMS: atom_id res chain seq x y z
N MET A 1 -29.07 65.14 17.62
CA MET A 1 -29.94 64.99 16.44
C MET A 1 -29.19 64.11 15.45
N ARG A 2 -29.59 62.84 15.29
CA ARG A 2 -30.51 62.30 14.26
C ARG A 2 -29.73 61.48 13.21
N TYR A 3 -29.77 60.17 13.40
CA TYR A 3 -29.94 59.05 12.45
C TYR A 3 -29.18 58.98 11.11
N GLY A 4 -28.68 57.75 10.84
CA GLY A 4 -28.45 57.17 9.50
C GLY A 4 -26.96 57.08 9.18
N ILE A 5 -26.36 55.91 8.89
CA ILE A 5 -26.84 54.84 8.02
C ILE A 5 -26.37 53.48 8.56
N VAL A 6 -27.35 52.59 8.68
CA VAL A 6 -27.24 51.16 8.93
C VAL A 6 -26.88 50.44 7.62
N ALA A 7 -26.16 49.33 7.76
CA ALA A 7 -26.07 48.19 6.85
C ALA A 7 -25.23 48.31 5.57
N ILE A 8 -24.00 47.79 5.63
CA ILE A 8 -23.45 46.87 4.61
C ILE A 8 -22.64 45.79 5.33
N LEU A 9 -23.32 44.83 5.95
CA LEU A 9 -22.71 43.70 6.67
C LEU A 9 -23.53 42.43 6.41
N ALA A 10 -23.74 42.07 5.14
CA ALA A 10 -24.55 40.89 4.79
C ALA A 10 -24.39 40.40 3.33
N ALA A 11 -23.19 40.33 2.75
CA ALA A 11 -23.05 39.89 1.35
C ALA A 11 -21.93 38.86 1.07
N PHE A 12 -21.49 38.09 2.07
CA PHE A 12 -20.43 37.08 1.89
C PHE A 12 -20.75 35.68 2.45
N THR A 13 -22.01 35.32 2.68
CA THR A 13 -22.33 34.08 3.42
C THR A 13 -23.01 32.97 2.61
N LEU A 14 -23.15 33.05 1.28
CA LEU A 14 -23.91 32.03 0.53
C LEU A 14 -23.31 31.67 -0.84
N ALA A 15 -22.06 31.19 -0.87
CA ALA A 15 -21.54 30.48 -2.05
C ALA A 15 -20.61 29.32 -1.70
N ALA A 16 -20.75 28.73 -0.51
CA ALA A 16 -20.21 27.40 -0.23
C ALA A 16 -21.22 26.36 -0.73
N CYS A 17 -21.36 26.24 -2.06
CA CYS A 17 -21.98 25.06 -2.64
C CYS A 17 -21.14 23.86 -2.21
N ALA A 18 -21.67 23.09 -1.27
CA ALA A 18 -21.22 21.76 -0.95
C ALA A 18 -21.36 20.89 -2.22
N THR A 19 -20.35 20.92 -3.09
CA THR A 19 -20.16 19.91 -4.12
C THR A 19 -19.68 18.64 -3.41
N SER A 20 -20.61 17.94 -2.75
CA SER A 20 -20.41 16.54 -2.45
C SER A 20 -20.36 15.79 -3.78
N PRO A 21 -19.43 14.84 -3.97
CA PRO A 21 -19.41 14.03 -5.17
C PRO A 21 -20.78 13.39 -5.37
N GLU A 22 -21.36 13.58 -6.55
CA GLU A 22 -22.67 13.02 -6.87
C GLU A 22 -22.57 11.49 -6.79
N ALA A 23 -23.43 10.88 -5.97
CA ALA A 23 -23.47 9.43 -5.87
C ALA A 23 -23.88 8.84 -7.23
N PRO A 24 -23.23 7.76 -7.71
CA PRO A 24 -23.58 7.17 -8.99
C PRO A 24 -25.07 6.81 -9.01
N SER A 25 -25.77 7.22 -10.05
CA SER A 25 -27.19 6.93 -10.22
C SER A 25 -27.40 5.54 -10.83
N GLY A 26 -28.36 4.80 -10.27
CA GLY A 26 -28.71 3.44 -10.72
C GLY A 26 -28.16 2.33 -9.81
N ALA A 27 -28.63 1.10 -10.05
CA ALA A 27 -28.10 -0.07 -9.34
C ALA A 27 -26.63 -0.32 -9.77
N PRO A 28 -25.72 -0.64 -8.85
CA PRO A 28 -24.35 -0.97 -9.20
C PRO A 28 -24.33 -2.23 -10.08
N THR A 29 -23.62 -2.15 -11.21
CA THR A 29 -23.33 -3.30 -12.06
C THR A 29 -21.93 -3.83 -11.76
N LEU A 30 -21.84 -5.10 -11.38
CA LEU A 30 -20.57 -5.80 -11.18
C LEU A 30 -20.33 -6.76 -12.34
N VAL A 31 -19.31 -6.49 -13.15
CA VAL A 31 -18.85 -7.40 -14.21
C VAL A 31 -17.49 -7.95 -13.80
N ILE A 32 -17.43 -9.26 -13.53
CA ILE A 32 -16.19 -9.94 -13.12
C ILE A 32 -15.55 -10.54 -14.37
N ALA A 33 -14.32 -10.11 -14.68
CA ALA A 33 -13.53 -10.72 -15.75
C ALA A 33 -13.15 -12.17 -15.39
N PRO A 34 -13.08 -13.09 -16.36
CA PRO A 34 -12.53 -14.42 -16.09
C PRO A 34 -11.08 -14.29 -15.59
N GLY A 35 -10.77 -14.96 -14.48
CA GLY A 35 -9.43 -14.93 -13.89
C GLY A 35 -8.39 -15.60 -14.79
N ALA A 36 -7.17 -15.07 -14.81
CA ALA A 36 -6.01 -15.74 -15.40
C ALA A 36 -5.35 -16.65 -14.36
N PRO A 37 -4.69 -17.76 -14.77
CA PRO A 37 -3.86 -18.55 -13.88
C PRO A 37 -2.76 -17.70 -13.24
N ALA A 38 -2.55 -17.85 -11.93
CA ALA A 38 -1.50 -17.14 -11.22
C ALA A 38 -0.11 -17.62 -11.71
N PRO A 39 0.83 -16.71 -12.01
CA PRO A 39 2.20 -17.10 -12.37
C PRO A 39 2.89 -17.79 -11.18
N ALA A 40 3.93 -18.59 -11.47
CA ALA A 40 4.65 -19.34 -10.43
C ALA A 40 5.18 -18.46 -9.27
N GLN A 41 5.52 -17.20 -9.54
CA GLN A 41 6.03 -16.27 -8.54
C GLN A 41 4.98 -15.81 -7.53
N SER A 42 3.69 -15.94 -7.85
CA SER A 42 2.60 -15.65 -6.90
C SER A 42 2.68 -16.50 -5.63
N ARG A 43 3.35 -17.66 -5.68
CA ARG A 43 3.59 -18.49 -4.49
C ARG A 43 4.39 -17.77 -3.41
N PHE A 44 5.31 -16.87 -3.77
CA PHE A 44 6.11 -16.13 -2.78
C PHE A 44 5.23 -15.21 -1.93
N TYR A 45 4.24 -14.60 -2.58
CA TYR A 45 3.23 -13.79 -1.90
C TYR A 45 2.36 -14.63 -0.98
N ALA A 46 1.81 -15.73 -1.51
CA ALA A 46 0.93 -16.62 -0.75
C ALA A 46 1.63 -17.22 0.48
N ASP A 47 2.86 -17.72 0.34
CA ASP A 47 3.64 -18.29 1.44
C ASP A 47 3.90 -17.26 2.53
N CYS A 48 4.27 -16.03 2.15
CA CYS A 48 4.58 -14.96 3.10
C CYS A 48 3.34 -14.50 3.85
N ILE A 49 2.22 -14.25 3.15
CA ILE A 49 0.94 -13.91 3.78
C ILE A 49 0.47 -15.05 4.69
N SER A 50 0.58 -16.30 4.26
CA SER A 50 0.19 -17.46 5.06
C SER A 50 1.03 -17.59 6.33
N GLN A 51 2.35 -17.40 6.25
CA GLN A 51 3.23 -17.43 7.43
C GLN A 51 2.90 -16.27 8.37
N ALA A 52 2.77 -15.05 7.83
CA ALA A 52 2.46 -13.86 8.59
C ALA A 52 1.12 -13.99 9.34
N ALA A 53 0.07 -14.43 8.64
CA ALA A 53 -1.25 -14.66 9.23
C ALA A 53 -1.21 -15.74 10.32
N GLY A 54 -0.54 -16.87 10.07
CA GLY A 54 -0.40 -17.94 11.06
C GLY A 54 0.37 -17.52 12.32
N ALA A 55 1.24 -16.52 12.22
CA ALA A 55 2.04 -15.98 13.32
C ALA A 55 1.47 -14.69 13.94
N ASN A 56 0.34 -14.16 13.46
CA ASN A 56 -0.14 -12.80 13.77
C ASN A 56 0.94 -11.72 13.55
N SER A 57 1.76 -11.89 12.53
CA SER A 57 2.89 -11.03 12.19
C SER A 57 2.50 -10.09 11.04
N TYR A 58 1.52 -9.22 11.32
CA TYR A 58 1.06 -8.19 10.40
C TYR A 58 0.61 -6.96 11.17
N ASP A 59 0.74 -5.80 10.56
CA ASP A 59 0.29 -4.54 11.12
C ASP A 59 -0.37 -3.65 10.06
N ARG A 60 -0.81 -2.47 10.49
CA ARG A 60 -1.45 -1.48 9.62
C ARG A 60 -0.61 -0.21 9.59
N GLU A 61 -0.48 0.35 8.40
CA GLU A 61 0.03 1.70 8.17
C GLU A 61 -0.92 2.42 7.20
N ALA A 62 -1.46 3.58 7.59
CA ALA A 62 -2.45 4.32 6.79
C ALA A 62 -3.58 3.41 6.25
N ASN A 63 -3.68 3.22 4.93
CA ASN A 63 -4.68 2.41 4.24
C ASN A 63 -4.13 1.06 3.75
N VAL A 64 -3.02 0.58 4.31
CA VAL A 64 -2.42 -0.70 3.97
C VAL A 64 -2.30 -1.63 5.17
N LEU A 65 -2.39 -2.93 4.92
CA LEU A 65 -1.90 -3.99 5.80
C LEU A 65 -0.52 -4.42 5.33
N ARG A 66 0.39 -4.61 6.29
CA ARG A 66 1.75 -5.09 6.05
C ARG A 66 1.90 -6.47 6.67
N PHE A 67 2.14 -7.47 5.84
CA PHE A 67 2.35 -8.85 6.28
C PHE A 67 3.85 -9.14 6.31
N HIS A 68 4.36 -9.57 7.46
CA HIS A 68 5.78 -9.80 7.66
C HIS A 68 6.09 -11.29 7.75
N CYS A 69 6.99 -11.75 6.88
CA CYS A 69 7.52 -13.11 6.89
C CYS A 69 9.03 -13.09 7.06
N THR A 70 9.60 -14.17 7.60
CA THR A 70 11.04 -14.30 7.90
C THR A 70 11.57 -15.70 7.57
N GLY A 71 12.88 -15.88 7.70
CA GLY A 71 13.54 -17.17 7.56
C GLY A 71 13.42 -17.73 6.14
N ALA A 72 13.16 -19.03 6.01
CA ALA A 72 13.16 -19.71 4.71
C ALA A 72 12.10 -19.18 3.73
N VAL A 73 10.96 -18.68 4.22
CA VAL A 73 9.92 -18.07 3.37
C VAL A 73 10.43 -16.75 2.78
N ALA A 74 10.95 -15.87 3.63
CA ALA A 74 11.53 -14.60 3.20
C ALA A 74 12.77 -14.80 2.31
N GLN A 75 13.62 -15.78 2.60
CA GLN A 75 14.77 -16.11 1.77
C GLN A 75 14.36 -16.47 0.34
N ARG A 76 13.40 -17.38 0.16
CA ARG A 76 12.92 -17.77 -1.17
C ARG A 76 12.35 -16.58 -1.94
N PHE A 77 11.62 -15.70 -1.27
CA PHE A 77 11.08 -14.51 -1.90
C PHE A 77 12.19 -13.53 -2.28
N PHE A 78 13.10 -13.22 -1.36
CA PHE A 78 14.25 -12.35 -1.62
C PHE A 78 15.09 -12.85 -2.80
N GLU A 79 15.37 -14.16 -2.86
CA GLU A 79 16.11 -14.78 -3.97
C GLU A 79 15.30 -14.76 -5.27
N GLY A 80 13.99 -15.03 -5.21
CA GLY A 80 13.08 -14.95 -6.35
C GLY A 80 13.00 -13.55 -6.98
N LEU A 81 13.22 -12.51 -6.18
CA LEU A 81 13.27 -11.12 -6.66
C LEU A 81 14.58 -10.76 -7.37
N ALA A 82 15.66 -11.53 -7.23
CA ALA A 82 17.00 -11.14 -7.66
C ALA A 82 17.07 -10.58 -9.09
N ASN A 83 16.56 -11.35 -10.05
CA ASN A 83 16.60 -10.96 -11.46
C ASN A 83 15.66 -9.77 -11.72
N TRP A 84 14.46 -9.82 -11.16
CA TRP A 84 13.45 -8.77 -11.35
C TRP A 84 13.92 -7.43 -10.80
N SER A 85 14.34 -7.37 -9.54
CA SER A 85 14.77 -6.13 -8.89
C SER A 85 16.02 -5.55 -9.54
N THR A 86 16.92 -6.39 -10.05
CA THR A 86 18.08 -5.94 -10.83
C THR A 86 17.62 -5.33 -12.16
N GLN A 87 16.73 -6.00 -12.89
CA GLN A 87 16.22 -5.56 -14.17
C GLN A 87 15.53 -4.19 -14.08
N ILE A 88 14.75 -3.94 -13.03
CA ILE A 88 13.99 -2.70 -12.87
C ILE A 88 14.74 -1.64 -12.03
N GLY A 89 15.97 -1.91 -11.59
CA GLY A 89 16.74 -0.99 -10.75
C GLY A 89 16.15 -0.73 -9.37
N SER A 90 15.51 -1.74 -8.76
CA SER A 90 14.86 -1.67 -7.44
C SER A 90 15.57 -2.51 -6.37
N GLN A 91 16.86 -2.80 -6.57
CA GLN A 91 17.74 -3.39 -5.57
C GLN A 91 18.76 -2.34 -5.10
N TYR A 92 19.04 -2.29 -3.80
CA TYR A 92 20.09 -1.44 -3.24
C TYR A 92 20.72 -2.06 -2.00
N GLU A 93 21.87 -1.53 -1.63
CA GLU A 93 22.57 -1.86 -0.41
C GLU A 93 22.74 -0.59 0.42
N ALA A 94 22.27 -0.62 1.65
CA ALA A 94 22.34 0.51 2.57
C ALA A 94 22.61 -0.01 3.98
N GLU A 95 23.59 0.57 4.67
CA GLU A 95 23.94 0.21 6.06
C GLU A 95 24.23 -1.29 6.25
N GLY A 96 24.81 -1.94 5.23
CA GLY A 96 25.09 -3.38 5.26
C GLY A 96 23.87 -4.28 5.04
N VAL A 97 22.70 -3.71 4.75
CA VAL A 97 21.47 -4.43 4.43
C VAL A 97 21.25 -4.39 2.92
N MET A 98 21.08 -5.57 2.32
CA MET A 98 20.64 -5.65 0.93
C MET A 98 19.12 -5.65 0.88
N TRP A 99 18.56 -4.79 0.05
CA TRP A 99 17.13 -4.67 -0.14
C TRP A 99 16.72 -4.96 -1.59
N ARG A 100 15.54 -5.55 -1.76
CA ARG A 100 14.92 -5.82 -3.06
C ARG A 100 13.44 -5.51 -3.02
N PHE A 101 12.95 -4.84 -4.05
CA PHE A 101 11.57 -4.38 -4.14
C PHE A 101 10.88 -4.94 -5.37
N THR A 102 9.57 -5.18 -5.25
CA THR A 102 8.74 -5.64 -6.36
C THR A 102 8.47 -4.53 -7.38
N SER A 103 8.63 -3.27 -6.98
CA SER A 103 8.40 -2.08 -7.81
C SER A 103 9.55 -1.08 -7.67
N THR A 104 9.65 -0.14 -8.62
CA THR A 104 10.61 0.97 -8.52
C THR A 104 10.25 1.89 -7.36
N ILE A 105 11.26 2.32 -6.61
CA ILE A 105 11.05 3.20 -5.46
C ILE A 105 11.04 4.64 -5.95
N ARG A 106 10.01 5.37 -5.52
CA ARG A 106 9.91 6.81 -5.70
C ARG A 106 10.49 7.47 -4.44
N GLU A 107 9.67 8.00 -3.54
CA GLU A 107 10.19 8.67 -2.32
C GLU A 107 9.96 7.87 -1.02
N ASN A 108 8.85 7.14 -0.90
CA ASN A 108 8.53 6.37 0.30
C ASN A 108 8.35 4.87 -0.03
N PRO A 109 9.26 3.99 0.42
CA PRO A 109 9.15 2.55 0.18
C PRO A 109 8.10 1.84 1.05
N SER A 110 7.45 2.52 2.00
CA SER A 110 6.52 1.88 2.96
C SER A 110 5.25 1.31 2.31
N PHE A 111 4.96 1.70 1.06
CA PHE A 111 3.77 1.28 0.31
C PHE A 111 4.04 0.28 -0.82
N VAL A 112 5.25 -0.29 -0.86
CA VAL A 112 5.66 -1.30 -1.86
C VAL A 112 6.14 -2.56 -1.15
N ASP A 113 5.98 -3.72 -1.77
CA ASP A 113 6.53 -4.95 -1.18
C ASP A 113 8.05 -4.93 -1.26
N PHE A 114 8.67 -5.41 -0.19
CA PHE A 114 10.12 -5.45 -0.10
C PHE A 114 10.63 -6.64 0.69
N CYS A 115 11.85 -7.02 0.38
CA CYS A 115 12.62 -8.00 1.14
C CYS A 115 13.99 -7.42 1.50
N ARG A 116 14.49 -7.84 2.65
CA ARG A 116 15.79 -7.48 3.18
C ARG A 116 16.62 -8.71 3.50
N ARG A 117 17.92 -8.52 3.40
CA ARG A 117 18.94 -9.43 3.93
C ARG A 117 19.93 -8.63 4.77
N THR A 118 19.89 -8.81 6.09
CA THR A 118 20.79 -8.14 7.05
C THR A 118 22.08 -8.92 7.28
N THR A 119 22.03 -10.24 7.17
CA THR A 119 23.21 -11.13 7.17
C THR A 119 22.99 -12.27 6.18
N ALA A 120 23.98 -13.14 5.96
CA ALA A 120 23.85 -14.27 5.04
C ALA A 120 22.68 -15.22 5.33
N GLN A 121 22.12 -15.20 6.55
CA GLN A 121 21.04 -16.10 6.98
C GLN A 121 19.81 -15.36 7.52
N ALA A 122 19.87 -14.02 7.63
CA ALA A 122 18.78 -13.22 8.18
C ALA A 122 18.03 -12.51 7.05
N TYR A 123 16.85 -13.05 6.74
CA TYR A 123 15.95 -12.56 5.70
C TYR A 123 14.59 -12.20 6.31
N ASP A 124 14.06 -11.06 5.90
CA ASP A 124 12.70 -10.62 6.20
C ASP A 124 12.06 -10.02 4.95
N CYS A 125 10.77 -10.22 4.78
CA CYS A 125 9.99 -9.59 3.71
C CYS A 125 8.70 -9.02 4.27
N THR A 126 8.24 -7.94 3.65
CA THR A 126 6.96 -7.29 3.92
C THR A 126 6.16 -7.22 2.63
N ILE A 127 4.94 -7.76 2.66
CA ILE A 127 3.94 -7.60 1.60
C ILE A 127 2.94 -6.54 2.03
N VAL A 128 2.66 -5.62 1.12
CA VAL A 128 1.80 -4.48 1.37
C VAL A 128 0.48 -4.65 0.61
N LEU A 129 -0.60 -4.89 1.34
CA LEU A 129 -1.95 -4.99 0.79
C LEU A 129 -2.71 -3.68 1.00
N ASN A 130 -3.14 -3.04 -0.09
CA ASN A 130 -4.06 -1.91 0.01
C ASN A 130 -5.46 -2.39 0.42
N VAL A 131 -5.93 -1.90 1.57
CA VAL A 131 -7.22 -2.27 2.17
C VAL A 131 -8.20 -1.08 2.20
N GLY A 132 -7.81 0.06 1.63
CA GLY A 132 -8.63 1.28 1.62
C GLY A 132 -8.92 1.81 3.02
N ALA A 133 -10.02 2.55 3.15
CA ALA A 133 -10.45 3.17 4.41
C ALA A 133 -11.13 2.17 5.37
N PHE A 134 -11.26 0.89 5.00
CA PHE A 134 -11.97 -0.09 5.81
C PHE A 134 -11.38 -0.24 7.22
N LEU A 135 -10.05 -0.21 7.32
CA LEU A 135 -9.37 -0.35 8.60
C LEU A 135 -9.06 1.00 9.26
N THR A 136 -9.43 2.15 8.67
CA THR A 136 -9.10 3.49 9.20
C THR A 136 -9.92 3.95 10.39
N GLU A 137 -10.94 3.20 10.76
CA GLU A 137 -11.85 3.49 11.87
C GLU A 137 -11.36 2.91 13.21
#